data_AF-A0A3M1IHG8-F1
#
_entry.id   AF-A0A3M1IHG8-F1
#
_cell.length_a   1.000
_cell.length_b   1.000
_cell.length_c   1.000
_cell.angle_alpha   90.00
_cell.angle_beta   90.00
_cell.angle_gamma   90.00
#
_symmetry.space_group_name_H-M   'P 1'
#
loop_
_entity.id
_entity.type
_entity.pdbx_description
1 polymer ?
#
loop_
_entity_poly.entity_id
_entity_poly.type
_entity_poly.pdbx_seq_one_letter_code
_entity_poly.pdbx_strand_id
1 'polypeptide(L)'
;MNGWFGRRGFVAGRVAAGLAAGWLLVVNTPAPRAAESAATPPAPGETPAQREARLRWWREARFGMFVHWGVYAATGGEYKGYMPPNSAEWMMNRAKIPIAEYVKENVRRFNPTNFDARAFVGLAREAGMRYLVFTAKHHDGFSMFASKASHYNVVEATPFKRDVVRELAEACREQGIRFGFYYSQAQDWHHPGGIGNTWDKSIKRVPVDQYVREKAVPEVRQLLTEYGPIAILWWDTPRQMSKASLDALYGLARLQPGIITNDRLGEDYPGDYKTFERRIPRQAPANVPWEVCMPISGSWGYKKTDTNFKSVETLIRNLVDIASKGGNYLLNVSPTGDGTLLPQAVERLKAIGRWMKLNSASIYGTTASPFGPLEWGRCTKKAYARGAVLYLHVFDWPENGRLRVPGLRNEVKNAYLLSDFRVLQTERDGDDVVVHLPGRAPDPIDSVVVLHVDGPLDVKRPHPALRPGGTIELTADLAYIHNNEGTPDARIREHDGIAHIGYWTDPHAWVEWSFPVPKAGTYEIRAELSVEQPRSRFRIGLPGLLQEVEVTSTGGYGNYVEKTLGTIELPGPGTQSFRIQPVPGHWQPINLRRVILKPVSR
;
A
#
# COMPACT_ATOMS: atom_id res chain seq x y z
N MET A 1 -24.44 -41.21 63.24
CA MET A 1 -24.44 -42.65 62.97
C MET A 1 -23.13 -42.98 62.27
N ASN A 2 -22.27 -43.72 63.00
CA ASN A 2 -21.19 -44.67 62.64
C ASN A 2 -20.45 -44.50 61.30
N GLY A 3 -19.12 -44.55 61.16
CA GLY A 3 -17.98 -44.91 62.03
C GLY A 3 -16.68 -44.77 61.18
N TRP A 4 -15.55 -44.29 61.73
CA TRP A 4 -14.36 -45.09 62.14
C TRP A 4 -13.77 -45.99 61.02
N PHE A 5 -12.46 -46.07 60.71
CA PHE A 5 -11.24 -45.70 61.41
C PHE A 5 -10.00 -45.89 60.50
N GLY A 6 -8.84 -45.29 60.84
CA GLY A 6 -7.54 -45.71 60.30
C GLY A 6 -6.38 -44.75 60.57
N ARG A 7 -5.69 -44.91 61.71
CA ARG A 7 -4.46 -44.20 62.09
C ARG A 7 -3.20 -44.98 61.71
N ARG A 8 -2.09 -44.26 61.45
CA ARG A 8 -0.64 -44.47 61.81
C ARG A 8 0.18 -43.56 60.88
N GLY A 9 1.25 -42.85 61.22
CA GLY A 9 2.09 -42.63 62.39
C GLY A 9 3.24 -41.68 61.95
N PHE A 10 3.78 -40.90 62.88
CA PHE A 10 4.84 -39.88 62.70
C PHE A 10 6.16 -40.40 62.10
N VAL A 11 6.87 -39.59 61.30
CA VAL A 11 8.32 -39.28 61.40
C VAL A 11 8.61 -37.90 60.78
N ALA A 12 9.37 -37.08 61.52
CA ALA A 12 9.91 -35.80 61.08
C ALA A 12 11.18 -35.97 60.23
N GLY A 13 11.29 -35.20 59.14
CA GLY A 13 12.49 -35.11 58.30
C GLY A 13 12.71 -33.67 57.83
N ARG A 14 13.92 -33.17 58.10
CA ARG A 14 14.38 -31.78 57.95
C ARG A 14 14.67 -31.38 56.49
N VAL A 15 14.47 -30.08 56.24
CA VAL A 15 15.21 -29.17 55.34
C VAL A 15 15.15 -29.42 53.83
N ALA A 16 14.47 -28.51 53.14
CA ALA A 16 14.99 -27.88 51.91
C ALA A 16 14.29 -26.53 51.70
N ALA A 17 15.06 -25.45 51.76
CA ALA A 17 14.62 -24.12 51.36
C ALA A 17 14.43 -24.10 49.84
N GLY A 18 13.18 -24.10 49.39
CA GLY A 18 12.80 -23.89 48.01
C GLY A 18 12.37 -22.45 47.80
N LEU A 19 13.15 -21.71 47.01
CA LEU A 19 12.79 -20.40 46.48
C LEU A 19 11.44 -20.49 45.76
N ALA A 20 10.43 -19.80 46.30
CA ALA A 20 9.15 -19.64 45.64
C ALA A 20 9.33 -18.72 44.42
N ALA A 21 9.48 -19.31 43.24
CA ALA A 21 9.25 -18.61 41.98
C ALA A 21 7.75 -18.31 41.89
N GLY A 22 7.37 -17.08 42.21
CA GLY A 22 6.03 -16.56 41.98
C GLY A 22 5.77 -16.49 40.47
N TRP A 23 5.12 -17.52 39.93
CA TRP A 23 4.48 -17.45 38.63
C TRP A 23 3.28 -16.51 38.76
N LEU A 24 3.49 -15.23 38.42
CA LEU A 24 2.40 -14.33 38.07
C LEU A 24 1.74 -14.87 36.80
N LEU A 25 0.73 -15.73 36.99
CA LEU A 25 -0.28 -16.01 35.99
C LEU A 25 -0.95 -14.68 35.63
N VAL A 26 -0.45 -14.04 34.57
CA VAL A 26 -1.21 -13.03 33.85
C VAL A 26 -2.35 -13.76 33.18
N VAL A 27 -3.48 -13.87 33.90
CA VAL A 27 -4.76 -14.24 33.32
C VAL A 27 -5.02 -13.20 32.24
N ASN A 28 -4.88 -13.62 30.99
CA ASN A 28 -5.13 -12.79 29.83
C ASN A 28 -6.66 -12.62 29.73
N THR A 29 -7.22 -11.73 30.55
CA THR A 29 -8.60 -11.28 30.39
C THR A 29 -8.70 -10.66 29.01
N PRO A 30 -9.59 -11.14 28.12
CA PRO A 30 -9.79 -10.49 26.84
C PRO A 30 -10.12 -9.02 27.13
N ALA A 31 -9.37 -8.11 26.51
CA ALA A 31 -9.64 -6.69 26.63
C ALA A 31 -11.13 -6.44 26.35
N PRO A 32 -11.80 -5.58 27.14
CA PRO A 32 -13.20 -5.28 26.90
C PRO A 32 -13.33 -4.82 25.45
N ARG A 33 -14.25 -5.46 24.72
CA ARG A 33 -14.60 -5.13 23.34
C ARG A 33 -14.97 -3.65 23.35
N ALA A 34 -14.04 -2.80 22.92
CA ALA A 34 -14.29 -1.37 22.84
C ALA A 34 -15.51 -1.21 21.94
N ALA A 35 -16.60 -0.68 22.51
CA ALA A 35 -17.74 -0.25 21.72
C ALA A 35 -17.18 0.69 20.64
N GLU A 36 -17.36 0.33 19.37
CA GLU A 36 -16.99 1.16 18.25
C GLU A 36 -17.64 2.52 18.46
N SER A 37 -16.84 3.54 18.79
CA SER A 37 -17.33 4.92 18.78
C SER A 37 -17.79 5.18 17.37
N ALA A 38 -19.08 5.46 17.18
CA ALA A 38 -19.64 5.77 15.88
C ALA A 38 -18.79 6.88 15.22
N ALA A 39 -18.05 6.51 14.18
CA ALA A 39 -17.23 7.43 13.41
C ALA A 39 -18.16 8.42 12.70
N THR A 40 -17.90 9.72 12.86
CA THR A 40 -18.55 10.80 12.11
C THR A 40 -18.23 10.65 10.62
N PRO A 41 -19.19 10.92 9.71
CA PRO A 41 -19.03 10.66 8.27
C PRO A 41 -17.87 11.44 7.62
N PRO A 42 -17.37 10.98 6.46
CA PRO A 42 -16.60 11.82 5.54
C PRO A 42 -17.54 12.88 4.95
N ALA A 43 -17.81 13.92 5.72
CA ALA A 43 -18.61 15.06 5.29
C ALA A 43 -17.67 16.24 4.95
N PRO A 44 -18.10 17.18 4.09
CA PRO A 44 -17.48 18.51 4.04
C PRO A 44 -17.45 19.08 5.46
N GLY A 45 -16.25 19.34 5.99
CA GLY A 45 -16.07 19.81 7.37
C GLY A 45 -15.67 18.75 8.41
N GLU A 46 -15.29 17.53 8.01
CA GLU A 46 -14.60 16.60 8.91
C GLU A 46 -13.32 17.26 9.46
N THR A 47 -13.18 17.28 10.79
CA THR A 47 -11.97 17.81 11.44
C THR A 47 -10.80 16.84 11.28
N PRO A 48 -9.53 17.30 11.34
CA PRO A 48 -8.37 16.41 11.31
C PRO A 48 -8.42 15.29 12.37
N ALA A 49 -8.97 15.57 13.55
CA ALA A 49 -9.11 14.58 14.63
C ALA A 49 -10.14 13.49 14.31
N GLN A 50 -11.28 13.85 13.71
CA GLN A 50 -12.30 12.90 13.26
C GLN A 50 -11.75 12.01 12.14
N ARG A 51 -11.06 12.62 11.18
CA ARG A 51 -10.38 11.90 10.10
C ARG A 51 -9.37 10.89 10.63
N GLU A 52 -8.55 11.28 11.62
CA GLU A 52 -7.62 10.34 12.24
C GLU A 52 -8.32 9.24 13.04
N ALA A 53 -9.45 9.52 13.68
CA ALA A 53 -10.25 8.47 14.32
C ALA A 53 -10.77 7.45 13.30
N ARG A 54 -11.26 7.91 12.14
CA ARG A 54 -11.75 7.07 11.04
C ARG A 54 -10.65 6.22 10.41
N LEU A 55 -9.44 6.77 10.24
CA LEU A 55 -8.29 6.07 9.65
C LEU A 55 -7.51 5.18 10.63
N ARG A 56 -7.77 5.28 11.93
CA ARG A 56 -6.99 4.60 12.97
C ARG A 56 -6.89 3.09 12.73
N TRP A 57 -8.02 2.43 12.51
CA TRP A 57 -8.05 0.98 12.28
C TRP A 57 -7.18 0.58 11.09
N TRP A 58 -7.14 1.41 10.04
CA TRP A 58 -6.44 1.12 8.81
C TRP A 58 -4.94 1.31 8.99
N ARG A 59 -4.52 2.38 9.68
CA ARG A 59 -3.13 2.57 10.10
C ARG A 59 -2.65 1.45 11.02
N GLU A 60 -3.53 0.91 11.88
CA GLU A 60 -3.21 -0.23 12.74
C GLU A 60 -3.10 -1.55 11.98
N ALA A 61 -3.95 -1.75 10.97
CA ALA A 61 -4.06 -2.97 10.20
C ALA A 61 -2.78 -3.33 9.44
N ARG A 62 -2.15 -2.34 8.78
CA ARG A 62 -0.93 -2.44 7.94
C ARG A 62 -0.94 -3.42 6.77
N PHE A 63 -1.73 -4.48 6.82
CA PHE A 63 -1.68 -5.58 5.86
C PHE A 63 -3.09 -6.05 5.47
N GLY A 64 -3.37 -6.05 4.18
CA GLY A 64 -4.65 -6.44 3.60
C GLY A 64 -4.51 -7.34 2.38
N MET A 65 -5.61 -8.00 2.03
CA MET A 65 -5.74 -8.80 0.82
C MET A 65 -6.43 -8.00 -0.28
N PHE A 66 -5.83 -7.93 -1.46
CA PHE A 66 -6.55 -7.57 -2.68
C PHE A 66 -6.99 -8.85 -3.39
N VAL A 67 -8.15 -8.84 -4.02
CA VAL A 67 -8.62 -9.95 -4.85
C VAL A 67 -9.09 -9.43 -6.19
N HIS A 68 -8.35 -9.76 -7.25
CA HIS A 68 -8.77 -9.55 -8.64
C HIS A 68 -9.37 -10.84 -9.19
N TRP A 69 -10.69 -10.88 -9.18
CA TRP A 69 -11.44 -12.02 -9.70
C TRP A 69 -12.64 -11.56 -10.53
N GLY A 70 -12.83 -12.23 -11.66
CA GLY A 70 -13.87 -11.93 -12.63
C GLY A 70 -13.90 -12.97 -13.74
N VAL A 71 -14.79 -12.79 -14.71
CA VAL A 71 -14.99 -13.75 -15.83
C VAL A 71 -13.76 -13.92 -16.72
N TYR A 72 -12.81 -12.98 -16.71
CA TYR A 72 -11.49 -13.15 -17.34
C TYR A 72 -10.72 -14.37 -16.80
N ALA A 73 -11.00 -14.81 -15.56
CA ALA A 73 -10.37 -15.99 -14.98
C ALA A 73 -10.87 -17.31 -15.61
N ALA A 74 -12.05 -17.32 -16.26
CA ALA A 74 -12.65 -18.52 -16.86
C ALA A 74 -11.74 -19.18 -17.90
N THR A 75 -10.97 -18.38 -18.64
CA THR A 75 -10.03 -18.87 -19.66
C THR A 75 -8.56 -18.78 -19.22
N GLY A 76 -8.30 -18.31 -17.99
CA GLY A 76 -6.95 -18.03 -17.50
C GLY A 76 -6.18 -17.04 -18.38
N GLY A 77 -6.89 -16.10 -19.02
CA GLY A 77 -6.32 -15.12 -19.94
C GLY A 77 -6.02 -15.63 -21.34
N GLU A 78 -6.35 -16.87 -21.70
CA GLU A 78 -6.24 -17.34 -23.09
C GLU A 78 -7.44 -16.92 -23.92
N TYR A 79 -7.19 -16.57 -25.18
CA TYR A 79 -8.21 -16.33 -26.18
C TYR A 79 -7.78 -16.93 -27.52
N LYS A 80 -8.51 -17.94 -28.02
CA LYS A 80 -8.22 -18.65 -29.29
C LYS A 80 -6.77 -19.15 -29.42
N GLY A 81 -6.22 -19.73 -28.36
CA GLY A 81 -4.82 -20.20 -28.31
C GLY A 81 -3.77 -19.09 -28.22
N TYR A 82 -4.18 -17.82 -28.19
CA TYR A 82 -3.31 -16.68 -27.98
C TYR A 82 -3.36 -16.20 -26.53
N MET A 83 -2.19 -15.89 -25.98
CA MET A 83 -2.03 -15.29 -24.65
C MET A 83 -1.72 -13.79 -24.81
N PRO A 84 -2.69 -12.90 -24.55
CA PRO A 84 -2.46 -11.46 -24.64
C PRO A 84 -1.39 -11.01 -23.63
N PRO A 85 -0.66 -9.91 -23.94
CA PRO A 85 0.22 -9.29 -22.97
C PRO A 85 -0.60 -8.73 -21.79
N ASN A 86 0.09 -8.38 -20.70
CA ASN A 86 -0.51 -7.97 -19.42
C ASN A 86 -1.23 -9.12 -18.68
N SER A 87 -1.84 -8.82 -17.54
CA SER A 87 -2.64 -9.74 -16.74
C SER A 87 -4.05 -9.94 -17.32
N ALA A 88 -4.71 -11.04 -16.91
CA ALA A 88 -5.90 -11.54 -17.60
C ALA A 88 -7.09 -10.58 -17.54
N GLU A 89 -7.18 -9.72 -16.53
CA GLU A 89 -8.23 -8.69 -16.40
C GLU A 89 -8.18 -7.64 -17.52
N TRP A 90 -7.08 -7.55 -18.27
CA TRP A 90 -6.95 -6.74 -19.48
C TRP A 90 -7.17 -7.50 -20.78
N MET A 91 -7.47 -8.81 -20.75
CA MET A 91 -7.49 -9.66 -21.96
C MET A 91 -8.46 -9.14 -23.02
N MET A 92 -9.64 -8.66 -22.61
CA MET A 92 -10.65 -8.13 -23.52
C MET A 92 -10.10 -6.95 -24.34
N ASN A 93 -9.39 -6.03 -23.68
CA ASN A 93 -8.74 -4.89 -24.33
C ASN A 93 -7.51 -5.29 -25.14
N ARG A 94 -6.65 -6.17 -24.61
CA ARG A 94 -5.35 -6.49 -25.23
C ARG A 94 -5.47 -7.40 -26.44
N ALA A 95 -6.44 -8.32 -26.44
CA ALA A 95 -6.81 -9.12 -27.61
C ALA A 95 -7.93 -8.48 -28.47
N LYS A 96 -8.43 -7.29 -28.09
CA LYS A 96 -9.50 -6.59 -28.81
C LYS A 96 -10.73 -7.48 -29.02
N ILE A 97 -11.12 -8.22 -27.97
CA ILE A 97 -12.19 -9.21 -28.01
C ILE A 97 -13.55 -8.49 -28.08
N PRO A 98 -14.37 -8.71 -29.12
CA PRO A 98 -15.71 -8.14 -29.18
C PRO A 98 -16.58 -8.59 -28.00
N ILE A 99 -17.52 -7.75 -27.55
CA ILE A 99 -18.37 -8.01 -26.38
C ILE A 99 -19.10 -9.34 -26.51
N ALA A 100 -19.75 -9.60 -27.65
CA ALA A 100 -20.51 -10.82 -27.88
C ALA A 100 -19.64 -12.09 -27.74
N GLU A 101 -18.38 -11.99 -28.15
CA GLU A 101 -17.43 -13.07 -28.05
C GLU A 101 -16.89 -13.24 -26.63
N TYR A 102 -16.56 -12.16 -25.94
CA TYR A 102 -16.16 -12.20 -24.53
C TYR A 102 -17.28 -12.78 -23.65
N VAL A 103 -18.54 -12.42 -23.91
CA VAL A 103 -19.71 -13.01 -23.25
C VAL A 103 -19.74 -14.53 -23.47
N LYS A 104 -19.53 -14.99 -24.71
CA LYS A 104 -19.57 -16.42 -25.04
C LYS A 104 -18.43 -17.19 -24.38
N GLU A 105 -17.21 -16.70 -24.48
CA GLU A 105 -16.00 -17.44 -24.09
C GLU A 105 -15.64 -17.30 -22.60
N ASN A 106 -16.00 -16.18 -21.96
CA ASN A 106 -15.68 -15.92 -20.56
C ASN A 106 -16.92 -16.02 -19.66
N VAL A 107 -17.97 -15.27 -19.97
CA VAL A 107 -19.13 -15.12 -19.06
C VAL A 107 -19.96 -16.38 -18.98
N ARG A 108 -20.37 -16.95 -20.13
CA ARG A 108 -21.22 -18.15 -20.17
C ARG A 108 -20.52 -19.43 -19.65
N ARG A 109 -19.20 -19.39 -19.54
CA ARG A 109 -18.36 -20.50 -19.06
C ARG A 109 -17.91 -20.34 -17.60
N PHE A 110 -18.17 -19.18 -16.99
CA PHE A 110 -17.75 -18.92 -15.62
C PHE A 110 -18.64 -19.66 -14.62
N ASN A 111 -18.12 -20.74 -14.04
CA ASN A 111 -18.83 -21.55 -13.05
C ASN A 111 -17.88 -22.08 -11.96
N PRO A 112 -17.46 -21.24 -11.02
CA PRO A 112 -16.47 -21.59 -10.00
C PRO A 112 -17.04 -22.46 -8.87
N THR A 113 -17.28 -23.75 -9.17
CA THR A 113 -17.90 -24.68 -8.22
C THR A 113 -17.06 -24.95 -6.97
N ASN A 114 -15.76 -24.65 -6.99
CA ASN A 114 -14.85 -24.84 -5.86
C ASN A 114 -14.71 -23.58 -4.98
N PHE A 115 -15.43 -22.50 -5.28
CA PHE A 115 -15.40 -21.28 -4.47
C PHE A 115 -16.10 -21.47 -3.12
N ASP A 116 -15.34 -21.21 -2.05
CA ASP A 116 -15.80 -21.14 -0.67
C ASP A 116 -15.30 -19.84 -0.02
N ALA A 117 -16.22 -18.91 0.23
CA ALA A 117 -15.91 -17.61 0.83
C ALA A 117 -15.32 -17.73 2.24
N ARG A 118 -15.80 -18.68 3.06
CA ARG A 118 -15.32 -18.85 4.43
C ARG A 118 -13.89 -19.37 4.43
N ALA A 119 -13.58 -20.37 3.61
CA ALA A 119 -12.22 -20.89 3.47
C ALA A 119 -11.27 -19.81 2.92
N PHE A 120 -11.72 -19.04 1.93
CA PHE A 120 -10.93 -17.98 1.31
C PHE A 120 -10.58 -16.86 2.31
N VAL A 121 -11.57 -16.34 3.04
CA VAL A 121 -11.33 -15.33 4.09
C VAL A 121 -10.52 -15.90 5.25
N GLY A 122 -10.70 -17.19 5.56
CA GLY A 122 -9.90 -17.90 6.57
C GLY A 122 -8.41 -17.91 6.23
N LEU A 123 -8.07 -18.11 4.96
CA LEU A 123 -6.69 -18.03 4.50
C LEU A 123 -6.12 -16.60 4.61
N ALA A 124 -6.91 -15.57 4.30
CA ALA A 124 -6.49 -14.18 4.50
C ALA A 124 -6.19 -13.89 5.98
N ARG A 125 -7.06 -14.34 6.88
CA ARG A 125 -6.87 -14.23 8.33
C ARG A 125 -5.64 -15.01 8.80
N GLU A 126 -5.45 -16.23 8.31
CA GLU A 126 -4.27 -17.06 8.62
C GLU A 126 -2.97 -16.38 8.20
N ALA A 127 -2.96 -15.70 7.06
CA ALA A 127 -1.83 -14.91 6.57
C ALA A 127 -1.53 -13.65 7.42
N GLY A 128 -2.41 -13.29 8.36
CA GLY A 128 -2.29 -12.06 9.15
C GLY A 128 -2.82 -10.82 8.45
N MET A 129 -3.70 -10.95 7.45
CA MET A 129 -4.36 -9.79 6.86
C MET A 129 -5.53 -9.33 7.75
N ARG A 130 -5.80 -8.03 7.77
CA ARG A 130 -6.85 -7.41 8.61
C ARG A 130 -8.02 -6.84 7.82
N TYR A 131 -7.84 -6.69 6.52
CA TYR A 131 -8.87 -6.23 5.61
C TYR A 131 -8.74 -6.91 4.25
N LEU A 132 -9.84 -6.92 3.50
CA LEU A 132 -9.92 -7.54 2.18
C LEU A 132 -10.66 -6.58 1.23
N VAL A 133 -10.04 -6.28 0.09
CA VAL A 133 -10.61 -5.47 -0.99
C VAL A 133 -10.86 -6.37 -2.19
N PHE A 134 -12.13 -6.49 -2.60
CA PHE A 134 -12.53 -7.38 -3.70
C PHE A 134 -12.99 -6.56 -4.92
N THR A 135 -12.62 -7.00 -6.12
CA THR A 135 -13.09 -6.41 -7.38
C THR A 135 -14.59 -6.64 -7.59
N ALA A 136 -15.43 -5.73 -7.07
CA ALA A 136 -16.88 -5.78 -7.28
C ALA A 136 -17.23 -5.60 -8.76
N LYS A 137 -16.48 -4.76 -9.46
CA LYS A 137 -16.54 -4.61 -10.91
C LYS A 137 -15.19 -4.14 -11.47
N HIS A 138 -14.63 -4.86 -12.45
CA HIS A 138 -13.42 -4.46 -13.17
C HIS A 138 -13.76 -3.75 -14.50
N HIS A 139 -12.74 -3.41 -15.30
CA HIS A 139 -12.89 -2.69 -16.56
C HIS A 139 -13.72 -3.43 -17.62
N ASP A 140 -13.79 -4.76 -17.57
CA ASP A 140 -14.67 -5.53 -18.47
C ASP A 140 -16.16 -5.28 -18.22
N GLY A 141 -16.48 -4.50 -17.17
CA GLY A 141 -17.83 -4.06 -16.83
C GLY A 141 -18.66 -5.13 -16.13
N PHE A 142 -18.09 -6.30 -15.84
CA PHE A 142 -18.82 -7.41 -15.26
C PHE A 142 -18.97 -7.25 -13.75
N SER A 143 -20.20 -7.25 -13.26
CA SER A 143 -20.49 -7.06 -11.83
C SER A 143 -20.45 -8.40 -11.11
N MET A 144 -19.52 -8.55 -10.15
CA MET A 144 -19.31 -9.78 -9.37
C MET A 144 -20.28 -9.93 -8.18
N PHE A 145 -21.43 -9.26 -8.26
CA PHE A 145 -22.50 -9.24 -7.28
C PHE A 145 -23.85 -9.21 -7.99
N ALA A 146 -24.96 -9.40 -7.27
CA ALA A 146 -26.32 -9.33 -7.84
C ALA A 146 -26.73 -7.87 -8.16
N SER A 147 -26.11 -7.27 -9.18
CA SER A 147 -26.38 -5.89 -9.60
C SER A 147 -27.81 -5.71 -10.08
N LYS A 148 -28.53 -4.76 -9.47
CA LYS A 148 -29.88 -4.37 -9.91
C LYS A 148 -29.88 -3.43 -11.11
N ALA A 149 -28.73 -2.84 -11.42
CA ALA A 149 -28.58 -1.85 -12.49
C ALA A 149 -28.16 -2.48 -13.82
N SER A 150 -27.67 -3.72 -13.81
CA SER A 150 -27.21 -4.39 -15.01
C SER A 150 -27.37 -5.91 -14.90
N HIS A 151 -28.02 -6.51 -15.90
CA HIS A 151 -28.10 -7.96 -16.08
C HIS A 151 -26.73 -8.60 -16.41
N TYR A 152 -25.71 -7.79 -16.71
CA TYR A 152 -24.34 -8.25 -16.96
C TYR A 152 -23.59 -8.47 -15.64
N ASN A 153 -24.08 -9.45 -14.87
CA ASN A 153 -23.64 -9.73 -13.51
C ASN A 153 -23.50 -11.23 -13.24
N VAL A 154 -22.76 -11.59 -12.18
CA VAL A 154 -22.42 -12.99 -11.85
C VAL A 154 -23.65 -13.88 -11.62
N VAL A 155 -24.72 -13.34 -11.07
CA VAL A 155 -25.94 -14.10 -10.75
C VAL A 155 -26.75 -14.34 -12.02
N GLU A 156 -26.96 -13.33 -12.85
CA GLU A 156 -27.86 -13.46 -14.00
C GLU A 156 -27.18 -14.02 -15.23
N ALA A 157 -25.94 -13.62 -15.52
CA ALA A 157 -25.28 -13.91 -16.80
C ALA A 157 -24.45 -15.20 -16.82
N THR A 158 -24.22 -15.86 -15.67
CA THR A 158 -23.35 -17.05 -15.58
C THR A 158 -24.12 -18.29 -15.10
N PRO A 159 -23.59 -19.51 -15.30
CA PRO A 159 -24.09 -20.72 -14.65
C PRO A 159 -23.91 -20.75 -13.12
N PHE A 160 -23.05 -19.89 -12.55
CA PHE A 160 -22.71 -19.93 -11.13
C PHE A 160 -23.84 -19.49 -10.20
N LYS A 161 -24.63 -18.49 -10.61
CA LYS A 161 -25.84 -17.99 -9.93
C LYS A 161 -25.69 -17.49 -8.49
N ARG A 162 -24.49 -17.52 -7.91
CA ARG A 162 -24.19 -17.11 -6.52
C ARG A 162 -23.70 -15.66 -6.44
N ASP A 163 -24.12 -14.96 -5.40
CA ASP A 163 -23.69 -13.59 -5.10
C ASP A 163 -22.37 -13.61 -4.30
N VAL A 164 -21.24 -13.68 -5.02
CA VAL A 164 -19.88 -13.81 -4.46
C VAL A 164 -19.59 -12.72 -3.42
N VAL A 165 -19.97 -11.48 -3.72
CA VAL A 165 -19.71 -10.34 -2.85
C VAL A 165 -20.45 -10.46 -1.52
N ARG A 166 -21.70 -10.96 -1.52
CA ARG A 166 -22.45 -11.22 -0.29
C ARG A 166 -21.79 -12.29 0.56
N GLU A 167 -21.41 -13.41 -0.05
CA GLU A 167 -20.73 -14.50 0.66
C GLU A 167 -19.40 -14.04 1.27
N LEU A 168 -18.61 -13.22 0.55
CA LEU A 168 -17.38 -12.64 1.08
C LEU A 168 -17.61 -11.63 2.20
N ALA A 169 -18.62 -10.76 2.07
CA ALA A 169 -18.97 -9.79 3.11
C ALA A 169 -19.35 -10.48 4.42
N GLU A 170 -20.16 -11.55 4.33
CA GLU A 170 -20.58 -12.36 5.46
C GLU A 170 -19.39 -13.09 6.09
N ALA A 171 -18.57 -13.76 5.29
CA ALA A 171 -17.36 -14.44 5.76
C ALA A 171 -16.36 -13.49 6.42
N CYS A 172 -16.17 -12.28 5.87
CA CYS A 172 -15.33 -11.24 6.46
C CYS A 172 -15.85 -10.81 7.83
N ARG A 173 -17.16 -10.56 7.95
CA ARG A 173 -17.80 -10.20 9.22
C ARG A 173 -17.66 -11.30 10.27
N GLU A 174 -17.89 -12.56 9.89
CA GLU A 174 -17.73 -13.72 10.79
C GLU A 174 -16.30 -13.86 11.33
N GLN A 175 -15.30 -13.51 10.51
CA GLN A 175 -13.89 -13.75 10.82
C GLN A 175 -13.12 -12.50 11.27
N GLY A 176 -13.82 -11.38 11.45
CA GLY A 176 -13.22 -10.13 11.93
C GLY A 176 -12.26 -9.47 10.92
N ILE A 177 -12.51 -9.68 9.62
CA ILE A 177 -11.80 -9.01 8.53
C ILE A 177 -12.66 -7.84 8.06
N ARG A 178 -12.07 -6.65 7.93
CA ARG A 178 -12.76 -5.48 7.36
C ARG A 178 -12.88 -5.63 5.85
N PHE A 179 -14.09 -5.53 5.32
CA PHE A 179 -14.36 -5.75 3.90
C PHE A 179 -14.46 -4.44 3.13
N GLY A 180 -13.97 -4.44 1.90
CA GLY A 180 -13.98 -3.30 1.01
C GLY A 180 -14.13 -3.70 -0.45
N PHE A 181 -14.45 -2.72 -1.28
CA PHE A 181 -14.67 -2.91 -2.70
C PHE A 181 -13.65 -2.15 -3.52
N TYR A 182 -13.11 -2.82 -4.53
CA TYR A 182 -12.62 -2.15 -5.72
C TYR A 182 -13.77 -1.93 -6.69
N TYR A 183 -13.81 -0.76 -7.31
CA TYR A 183 -14.78 -0.45 -8.36
C TYR A 183 -14.14 0.37 -9.48
N SER A 184 -14.14 -0.16 -10.70
CA SER A 184 -13.73 0.60 -11.89
C SER A 184 -14.82 1.59 -12.30
N GLN A 185 -14.69 2.84 -11.84
CA GLN A 185 -15.76 3.83 -11.92
C GLN A 185 -16.03 4.33 -13.32
N ALA A 186 -14.97 4.57 -14.11
CA ALA A 186 -15.10 5.23 -15.42
C ALA A 186 -14.95 4.25 -16.59
N GLN A 187 -14.12 3.23 -16.43
CA GLN A 187 -13.93 2.20 -17.44
C GLN A 187 -15.01 1.11 -17.28
N ASP A 188 -15.71 0.88 -18.38
CA ASP A 188 -16.65 -0.21 -18.54
C ASP A 188 -16.67 -0.56 -20.02
N TRP A 189 -16.01 -1.66 -20.38
CA TRP A 189 -15.83 -2.06 -21.78
C TRP A 189 -17.07 -2.75 -22.36
N HIS A 190 -18.11 -2.95 -21.55
CA HIS A 190 -19.39 -3.51 -21.97
C HIS A 190 -20.45 -2.41 -22.18
N HIS A 191 -20.55 -1.44 -21.27
CA HIS A 191 -21.58 -0.41 -21.32
C HIS A 191 -21.32 0.62 -22.43
N PRO A 192 -22.32 1.04 -23.23
CA PRO A 192 -22.07 1.95 -24.36
C PRO A 192 -21.53 3.33 -24.00
N GLY A 193 -21.80 3.81 -22.78
CA GLY A 193 -21.22 5.03 -22.21
C GLY A 193 -19.93 4.84 -21.41
N GLY A 194 -19.43 3.61 -21.27
CA GLY A 194 -18.20 3.32 -20.55
C GLY A 194 -16.94 3.65 -21.36
N ILE A 195 -15.89 4.09 -20.68
CA ILE A 195 -14.64 4.50 -21.32
C ILE A 195 -13.75 3.28 -21.58
N GLY A 196 -13.03 3.27 -22.71
CA GLY A 196 -11.91 2.35 -22.96
C GLY A 196 -12.10 1.33 -24.08
N ASN A 197 -13.34 1.01 -24.50
CA ASN A 197 -13.59 0.07 -25.61
C ASN A 197 -13.64 0.73 -26.99
N THR A 198 -12.51 0.94 -27.64
CA THR A 198 -12.47 1.56 -28.99
C THR A 198 -12.47 0.54 -30.13
N TRP A 199 -12.45 -0.76 -29.81
CA TRP A 199 -12.29 -1.84 -30.79
C TRP A 199 -13.60 -2.46 -31.23
N ASP A 200 -14.58 -2.59 -30.33
CA ASP A 200 -15.87 -3.15 -30.68
C ASP A 200 -16.74 -2.11 -31.39
N LYS A 201 -16.89 -2.29 -32.71
CA LYS A 201 -17.62 -1.37 -33.58
C LYS A 201 -19.15 -1.53 -33.50
N SER A 202 -19.64 -2.54 -32.79
CA SER A 202 -21.08 -2.75 -32.59
C SER A 202 -21.68 -1.81 -31.53
N ILE A 203 -20.84 -1.18 -30.72
CA ILE A 203 -21.29 -0.30 -29.63
C ILE A 203 -21.86 1.00 -30.18
N LYS A 204 -23.15 1.23 -29.93
CA LYS A 204 -23.80 2.53 -30.16
C LYS A 204 -23.53 3.46 -28.98
N ARG A 205 -22.52 4.32 -29.13
CA ARG A 205 -22.02 5.19 -28.04
C ARG A 205 -23.09 6.12 -27.49
N VAL A 206 -23.12 6.22 -26.16
CA VAL A 206 -23.91 7.20 -25.40
C VAL A 206 -22.96 8.04 -24.52
N PRO A 207 -23.40 9.20 -24.00
CA PRO A 207 -22.55 10.03 -23.13
C PRO A 207 -22.07 9.28 -21.89
N VAL A 208 -20.87 9.60 -21.39
CA VAL A 208 -20.30 8.99 -20.17
C VAL A 208 -21.20 9.21 -18.96
N ASP A 209 -21.79 10.39 -18.83
CA ASP A 209 -22.70 10.72 -17.73
C ASP A 209 -23.94 9.82 -17.70
N GLN A 210 -24.36 9.30 -18.87
CA GLN A 210 -25.44 8.33 -18.92
C GLN A 210 -25.04 7.01 -18.25
N TYR A 211 -23.86 6.47 -18.56
CA TYR A 211 -23.32 5.29 -17.90
C TYR A 211 -23.18 5.50 -16.38
N VAL A 212 -22.67 6.66 -15.95
CA VAL A 212 -22.50 6.94 -14.53
C VAL A 212 -23.85 6.96 -13.81
N ARG A 213 -24.86 7.63 -14.40
CA ARG A 213 -26.20 7.73 -13.83
C ARG A 213 -26.95 6.39 -13.81
N GLU A 214 -26.84 5.61 -14.87
CA GLU A 214 -27.67 4.40 -15.07
C GLU A 214 -27.04 3.14 -14.47
N LYS A 215 -25.70 3.08 -14.36
CA LYS A 215 -24.99 1.92 -13.84
C LYS A 215 -24.09 2.24 -12.66
N ALA A 216 -23.09 3.11 -12.82
CA ALA A 216 -22.04 3.26 -11.79
C ALA A 216 -22.57 3.76 -10.44
N VAL A 217 -23.37 4.83 -10.43
CA VAL A 217 -23.97 5.38 -9.21
C VAL A 217 -24.95 4.40 -8.56
N PRO A 218 -25.90 3.78 -9.27
CA PRO A 218 -26.76 2.75 -8.70
C PRO A 218 -26.01 1.55 -8.12
N GLU A 219 -24.98 1.06 -8.81
CA GLU A 219 -24.17 -0.08 -8.35
C GLU A 219 -23.37 0.26 -7.08
N VAL A 220 -22.66 1.40 -7.06
CA VAL A 220 -21.92 1.83 -5.87
C VAL A 220 -22.88 2.07 -4.72
N ARG A 221 -24.04 2.70 -4.96
CA ARG A 221 -25.07 2.85 -3.92
C ARG A 221 -25.48 1.50 -3.35
N GLN A 222 -25.79 0.52 -4.21
CA GLN A 222 -26.18 -0.83 -3.80
C GLN A 222 -25.09 -1.49 -2.95
N LEU A 223 -23.83 -1.43 -3.40
CA LEU A 223 -22.66 -1.95 -2.68
C LEU A 223 -22.55 -1.36 -1.26
N LEU A 224 -22.80 -0.06 -1.12
CA LEU A 224 -22.71 0.65 0.15
C LEU A 224 -23.98 0.56 1.02
N THR A 225 -25.08 -0.03 0.55
CA THR A 225 -26.33 -0.14 1.35
C THR A 225 -26.78 -1.57 1.61
N GLU A 226 -26.39 -2.55 0.79
CA GLU A 226 -26.97 -3.90 0.83
C GLU A 226 -26.00 -5.01 1.27
N TYR A 227 -24.71 -4.69 1.47
CA TYR A 227 -23.66 -5.68 1.79
C TYR A 227 -23.04 -5.48 3.19
N GLY A 228 -23.73 -4.72 4.06
CA GLY A 228 -23.30 -4.47 5.44
C GLY A 228 -22.28 -3.33 5.57
N PRO A 229 -21.52 -3.30 6.69
CA PRO A 229 -20.49 -2.28 6.90
C PRO A 229 -19.34 -2.43 5.91
N ILE A 230 -19.05 -1.37 5.15
CA ILE A 230 -17.99 -1.34 4.15
C ILE A 230 -16.87 -0.43 4.63
N ALA A 231 -15.66 -0.97 4.71
CA ALA A 231 -14.50 -0.29 5.25
C ALA A 231 -13.72 0.51 4.21
N ILE A 232 -13.63 0.03 2.97
CA ILE A 232 -12.86 0.67 1.89
C ILE A 232 -13.67 0.71 0.60
N LEU A 233 -13.67 1.85 -0.09
CA LEU A 233 -14.03 1.95 -1.51
C LEU A 233 -12.82 2.43 -2.31
N TRP A 234 -12.26 1.51 -3.08
CA TRP A 234 -11.04 1.64 -3.86
C TRP A 234 -11.40 1.91 -5.32
N TRP A 235 -11.21 3.15 -5.76
CA TRP A 235 -11.47 3.60 -7.14
C TRP A 235 -10.30 3.27 -8.04
N ASP A 236 -10.54 3.10 -9.35
CA ASP A 236 -9.46 2.78 -10.27
C ASP A 236 -9.49 3.49 -11.62
N THR A 237 -8.30 3.74 -12.15
CA THR A 237 -8.03 4.39 -13.45
C THR A 237 -8.82 5.71 -13.58
N PRO A 238 -8.39 6.79 -12.90
CA PRO A 238 -9.06 8.08 -13.01
C PRO A 238 -9.08 8.52 -14.48
N ARG A 239 -10.26 8.54 -15.09
CA ARG A 239 -10.51 9.06 -16.43
C ARG A 239 -11.39 10.29 -16.33
N GLN A 240 -11.30 11.16 -17.32
CA GLN A 240 -12.09 12.37 -17.36
C GLN A 240 -13.59 12.03 -17.39
N MET A 241 -14.31 12.47 -16.36
CA MET A 241 -15.77 12.45 -16.24
C MET A 241 -16.24 13.87 -15.94
N SER A 242 -17.53 14.15 -16.13
CA SER A 242 -18.07 15.45 -15.73
C SER A 242 -17.95 15.64 -14.20
N LYS A 243 -17.88 16.89 -13.77
CA LYS A 243 -17.90 17.22 -12.33
C LYS A 243 -19.15 16.65 -11.63
N ALA A 244 -20.32 16.71 -12.29
CA ALA A 244 -21.55 16.15 -11.74
C ALA A 244 -21.46 14.63 -11.51
N SER A 245 -20.87 13.89 -12.46
CA SER A 245 -20.63 12.45 -12.32
C SER A 245 -19.66 12.11 -11.19
N LEU A 246 -18.57 12.88 -11.06
CA LEU A 246 -17.60 12.71 -9.97
C LEU A 246 -18.23 13.05 -8.61
N ASP A 247 -18.95 14.17 -8.50
CA ASP A 247 -19.64 14.58 -7.28
C ASP A 247 -20.71 13.55 -6.84
N ALA A 248 -21.42 12.94 -7.80
CA ALA A 248 -22.39 11.90 -7.53
C ALA A 248 -21.74 10.64 -6.94
N LEU A 249 -20.63 10.16 -7.52
CA LEU A 249 -19.90 8.99 -7.02
C LEU A 249 -19.24 9.28 -5.68
N TYR A 250 -18.56 10.42 -5.55
CA TYR A 250 -17.90 10.83 -4.31
C TYR A 250 -18.89 10.97 -3.15
N GLY A 251 -20.06 11.56 -3.42
CA GLY A 251 -21.10 11.77 -2.42
C GLY A 251 -21.66 10.48 -1.81
N LEU A 252 -21.55 9.33 -2.50
CA LEU A 252 -22.03 8.04 -1.99
C LEU A 252 -21.23 7.54 -0.78
N ALA A 253 -19.98 7.97 -0.61
CA ALA A 253 -19.18 7.60 0.57
C ALA A 253 -19.87 8.01 1.89
N ARG A 254 -20.73 9.03 1.88
CA ARG A 254 -21.51 9.47 3.05
C ARG A 254 -22.51 8.43 3.56
N LEU A 255 -22.85 7.42 2.74
CA LEU A 255 -23.72 6.31 3.15
C LEU A 255 -23.04 5.40 4.18
N GLN A 256 -21.70 5.43 4.27
CA GLN A 256 -20.90 4.60 5.16
C GLN A 256 -19.95 5.50 5.94
N PRO A 257 -20.34 6.03 7.12
CA PRO A 257 -19.55 7.03 7.84
C PRO A 257 -18.11 6.63 8.19
N GLY A 258 -17.84 5.32 8.32
CA GLY A 258 -16.50 4.78 8.60
C GLY A 258 -15.68 4.42 7.37
N ILE A 259 -16.21 4.60 6.15
CA ILE A 259 -15.52 4.21 4.92
C ILE A 259 -14.29 5.08 4.67
N ILE A 260 -13.26 4.49 4.07
CA ILE A 260 -12.12 5.23 3.52
C ILE A 260 -12.03 5.03 2.01
N THR A 261 -11.52 6.02 1.29
CA THR A 261 -11.29 5.92 -0.16
C THR A 261 -9.85 6.21 -0.53
N ASN A 262 -9.38 5.64 -1.63
CA ASN A 262 -8.10 6.02 -2.22
C ASN A 262 -8.20 7.32 -3.05
N ASP A 263 -7.06 7.77 -3.56
CA ASP A 263 -6.83 8.99 -4.35
C ASP A 263 -7.13 8.85 -5.85
N ARG A 264 -7.88 7.82 -6.26
CA ARG A 264 -8.04 7.43 -7.68
C ARG A 264 -9.40 7.72 -8.30
N LEU A 265 -10.24 8.52 -7.63
CA LEU A 265 -11.53 8.92 -8.20
C LEU A 265 -11.35 9.98 -9.30
N GLY A 266 -10.58 11.03 -9.03
CA GLY A 266 -10.30 12.15 -9.91
C GLY A 266 -9.40 13.19 -9.22
N GLU A 267 -8.84 14.14 -9.99
CA GLU A 267 -7.83 15.10 -9.51
C GLU A 267 -8.31 15.95 -8.31
N ASP A 268 -9.56 16.43 -8.36
CA ASP A 268 -10.17 17.22 -7.28
C ASP A 268 -10.69 16.36 -6.10
N TYR A 269 -10.48 15.04 -6.13
CA TYR A 269 -11.00 14.08 -5.16
C TYR A 269 -9.86 13.26 -4.57
N PRO A 270 -9.06 13.85 -3.65
CA PRO A 270 -7.77 13.31 -3.20
C PRO A 270 -7.88 12.05 -2.33
N GLY A 271 -9.09 11.64 -1.94
CA GLY A 271 -9.32 10.50 -1.06
C GLY A 271 -8.72 10.65 0.34
N ASP A 272 -8.67 9.54 1.07
CA ASP A 272 -8.11 9.45 2.41
C ASP A 272 -6.65 8.99 2.45
N TYR A 273 -6.18 8.36 1.37
CA TYR A 273 -4.81 7.86 1.28
C TYR A 273 -4.31 7.80 -0.16
N LYS A 274 -2.99 7.92 -0.29
CA LYS A 274 -2.27 7.86 -1.56
C LYS A 274 -2.01 6.41 -1.98
N THR A 275 -2.15 6.12 -3.27
CA THR A 275 -1.97 4.77 -3.81
C THR A 275 -0.66 4.64 -4.59
N PHE A 276 0.12 3.62 -4.28
CA PHE A 276 1.27 3.21 -5.07
C PHE A 276 1.04 1.81 -5.65
N GLU A 277 1.08 1.71 -6.98
CA GLU A 277 0.93 0.43 -7.66
C GLU A 277 2.29 -0.22 -7.91
N ARG A 278 2.45 -1.49 -7.52
CA ARG A 278 3.61 -2.39 -7.81
C ARG A 278 4.97 -1.93 -7.30
N ARG A 279 5.10 -0.71 -6.80
CA ARG A 279 6.38 -0.10 -6.41
C ARG A 279 6.30 0.47 -5.01
N ILE A 280 7.18 -0.01 -4.14
CA ILE A 280 7.35 0.57 -2.81
C ILE A 280 8.10 1.89 -2.96
N PRO A 281 7.57 3.01 -2.48
CA PRO A 281 8.27 4.28 -2.55
C PRO A 281 9.55 4.21 -1.70
N ARG A 282 10.63 4.85 -2.17
CA ARG A 282 11.93 4.82 -1.45
C ARG A 282 11.85 5.53 -0.11
N GLN A 283 11.03 6.56 -0.02
CA GLN A 283 10.70 7.29 1.20
C GLN A 283 9.18 7.27 1.45
N ALA A 284 8.73 7.72 2.61
CA ALA A 284 7.31 7.89 2.89
C ALA A 284 6.81 9.23 2.31
N PRO A 285 5.68 9.28 1.58
CA PRO A 285 5.13 10.55 1.15
C PRO A 285 4.82 11.45 2.36
N ALA A 286 5.14 12.75 2.25
CA ALA A 286 4.96 13.68 3.35
C ALA A 286 3.49 13.80 3.78
N ASN A 287 3.25 13.65 5.08
CA ASN A 287 1.99 14.02 5.76
C ASN A 287 0.72 13.39 5.16
N VAL A 288 0.83 12.26 4.46
CA VAL A 288 -0.32 11.58 3.85
C VAL A 288 -0.29 10.08 4.18
N PRO A 289 -1.42 9.48 4.62
CA PRO A 289 -1.54 8.03 4.67
C PRO A 289 -1.37 7.43 3.28
N TRP A 290 -0.82 6.23 3.15
CA TRP A 290 -0.55 5.64 1.84
C TRP A 290 -0.53 4.11 1.85
N GLU A 291 -0.86 3.53 0.71
CA GLU A 291 -0.94 2.10 0.47
C GLU A 291 -0.12 1.70 -0.74
N VAL A 292 0.55 0.56 -0.68
CA VAL A 292 1.07 -0.13 -1.86
C VAL A 292 0.19 -1.31 -2.17
N CYS A 293 -0.41 -1.32 -3.37
CA CYS A 293 -1.04 -2.51 -3.91
C CYS A 293 -0.03 -3.27 -4.80
N MET A 294 0.02 -4.60 -4.67
CA MET A 294 0.95 -5.41 -5.46
C MET A 294 0.45 -6.84 -5.66
N PRO A 295 0.56 -7.42 -6.88
CA PRO A 295 0.29 -8.84 -7.10
C PRO A 295 1.28 -9.74 -6.37
N ILE A 296 0.80 -10.88 -5.87
CA ILE A 296 1.66 -11.95 -5.35
C ILE A 296 2.51 -12.58 -6.47
N SER A 297 2.01 -12.53 -7.71
CA SER A 297 2.71 -12.93 -8.94
C SER A 297 3.00 -11.75 -9.87
N GLY A 298 3.18 -12.00 -11.17
CA GLY A 298 3.31 -10.95 -12.19
C GLY A 298 1.97 -10.29 -12.57
N SER A 299 0.84 -10.87 -12.16
CA SER A 299 -0.50 -10.55 -12.67
C SER A 299 -1.48 -10.18 -11.57
N TRP A 300 -2.38 -9.23 -11.86
CA TRP A 300 -3.52 -8.92 -10.99
C TRP A 300 -4.58 -10.03 -11.07
N GLY A 301 -5.19 -10.23 -12.25
CA GLY A 301 -6.12 -11.33 -12.52
C GLY A 301 -5.41 -12.62 -12.92
N TYR A 302 -6.09 -13.75 -12.73
CA TYR A 302 -5.51 -15.08 -12.96
C TYR A 302 -5.11 -15.29 -14.43
N LYS A 303 -3.80 -15.44 -14.65
CA LYS A 303 -3.22 -15.76 -15.95
C LYS A 303 -2.52 -17.12 -15.88
N LYS A 304 -2.96 -18.08 -16.70
CA LYS A 304 -2.49 -19.48 -16.62
C LYS A 304 -1.00 -19.66 -16.88
N THR A 305 -0.38 -18.75 -17.63
CA THR A 305 1.06 -18.76 -17.95
C THR A 305 1.89 -17.93 -16.98
N ASP A 306 1.28 -17.27 -15.99
CA ASP A 306 2.02 -16.51 -14.99
C ASP A 306 2.60 -17.45 -13.93
N THR A 307 3.90 -17.68 -14.03
CA THR A 307 4.69 -18.41 -13.04
C THR A 307 5.56 -17.48 -12.20
N ASN A 308 5.48 -16.17 -12.40
CA ASN A 308 6.37 -15.18 -11.79
C ASN A 308 5.90 -14.77 -10.39
N PHE A 309 5.79 -15.76 -9.51
CA PHE A 309 5.44 -15.52 -8.13
C PHE A 309 6.64 -15.03 -7.31
N LYS A 310 6.41 -14.00 -6.51
CA LYS A 310 7.41 -13.46 -5.59
C LYS A 310 7.79 -14.50 -4.53
N SER A 311 9.05 -14.51 -4.09
CA SER A 311 9.47 -15.40 -3.01
C SER A 311 8.80 -15.00 -1.68
N VAL A 312 8.73 -15.92 -0.73
CA VAL A 312 8.27 -15.63 0.64
C VAL A 312 9.11 -14.51 1.26
N GLU A 313 10.42 -14.54 1.03
CA GLU A 313 11.36 -13.51 1.47
C GLU A 313 10.97 -12.12 0.95
N THR A 314 10.73 -12.00 -0.36
CA THR A 314 10.28 -10.72 -0.96
C THR A 314 8.97 -10.24 -0.35
N LEU A 315 8.01 -11.13 -0.13
CA LEU A 315 6.70 -10.74 0.39
C LEU A 315 6.76 -10.26 1.85
N ILE A 316 7.51 -10.94 2.71
CA ILE A 316 7.72 -10.52 4.10
C ILE A 316 8.52 -9.21 4.14
N ARG A 317 9.64 -9.13 3.42
CA ARG A 317 10.48 -7.92 3.39
C ARG A 317 9.74 -6.72 2.79
N ASN A 318 8.84 -6.93 1.82
CA ASN A 318 7.96 -5.86 1.30
C ASN A 318 7.00 -5.34 2.38
N LEU A 319 6.31 -6.24 3.10
CA LEU A 319 5.43 -5.85 4.21
C LEU A 319 6.16 -5.00 5.24
N VAL A 320 7.36 -5.44 5.63
CA VAL A 320 8.22 -4.75 6.60
C VAL A 320 8.73 -3.42 6.06
N ASP A 321 9.21 -3.36 4.81
CA ASP A 321 9.70 -2.13 4.20
C ASP A 321 8.59 -1.08 4.14
N ILE A 322 7.38 -1.48 3.74
CA ILE A 322 6.20 -0.60 3.69
C ILE A 322 5.83 -0.11 5.11
N ALA A 323 5.74 -1.02 6.08
CA ALA A 323 5.40 -0.69 7.46
C ALA A 323 6.47 0.25 8.10
N SER A 324 7.76 0.03 7.79
CA SER A 324 8.87 0.87 8.25
C SER A 324 8.81 2.30 7.71
N LYS A 325 8.06 2.52 6.63
CA LYS A 325 7.78 3.83 6.05
C LYS A 325 6.36 4.33 6.41
N GLY A 326 5.65 3.63 7.28
CA GLY A 326 4.33 4.00 7.80
C GLY A 326 3.16 3.75 6.83
N GLY A 327 3.38 3.00 5.76
CA GLY A 327 2.35 2.65 4.78
C GLY A 327 1.62 1.34 5.10
N ASN A 328 0.65 1.02 4.25
CA ASN A 328 -0.07 -0.25 4.25
C ASN A 328 0.26 -1.09 3.02
N TYR A 329 0.31 -2.41 3.18
CA TYR A 329 0.51 -3.35 2.08
C TYR A 329 -0.78 -4.07 1.72
N LEU A 330 -1.28 -3.86 0.50
CA LEU A 330 -2.44 -4.54 -0.06
C LEU A 330 -1.96 -5.59 -1.07
N LEU A 331 -1.77 -6.82 -0.59
CA LEU A 331 -1.22 -7.92 -1.38
C LEU A 331 -2.33 -8.61 -2.18
N ASN A 332 -2.21 -8.59 -3.50
CA ASN A 332 -3.20 -9.17 -4.39
C ASN A 332 -3.02 -10.67 -4.62
N VAL A 333 -4.15 -11.38 -4.62
CA VAL A 333 -4.29 -12.76 -5.08
C VAL A 333 -5.25 -12.85 -6.25
N SER A 334 -5.11 -13.90 -7.04
CA SER A 334 -5.80 -14.07 -8.33
C SER A 334 -6.51 -15.41 -8.36
N PRO A 335 -7.80 -15.49 -7.96
CA PRO A 335 -8.52 -16.75 -8.03
C PRO A 335 -8.70 -17.21 -9.48
N THR A 336 -8.61 -18.52 -9.66
CA THR A 336 -8.76 -19.23 -10.93
C THR A 336 -10.21 -19.21 -11.41
N GLY A 337 -10.46 -19.69 -12.64
CA GLY A 337 -11.81 -19.83 -13.18
C GLY A 337 -12.71 -20.79 -12.40
N ASP A 338 -12.15 -21.72 -11.62
CA ASP A 338 -12.90 -22.65 -10.77
C ASP A 338 -13.12 -22.13 -9.33
N GLY A 339 -12.55 -20.97 -8.98
CA GLY A 339 -12.75 -20.30 -7.69
C GLY A 339 -11.75 -20.63 -6.60
N THR A 340 -10.61 -21.23 -6.96
CA THR A 340 -9.52 -21.55 -6.03
C THR A 340 -8.35 -20.59 -6.18
N LEU A 341 -7.39 -20.64 -5.25
CA LEU A 341 -6.09 -20.02 -5.43
C LEU A 341 -5.09 -21.09 -5.87
N LEU A 342 -4.15 -20.71 -6.76
CA LEU A 342 -3.06 -21.59 -7.13
C LEU A 342 -2.26 -22.04 -5.88
N PRO A 343 -1.79 -23.29 -5.81
CA PRO A 343 -1.12 -23.84 -4.62
C PRO A 343 0.04 -22.97 -4.14
N GLN A 344 0.78 -22.37 -5.07
CA GLN A 344 1.92 -21.54 -4.74
C GLN A 344 1.51 -20.19 -4.12
N ALA A 345 0.30 -19.66 -4.39
CA ALA A 345 -0.23 -18.51 -3.66
C ALA A 345 -0.60 -18.89 -2.23
N VAL A 346 -1.26 -20.04 -2.06
CA VAL A 346 -1.64 -20.58 -0.74
C VAL A 346 -0.42 -20.83 0.14
N GLU A 347 0.62 -21.48 -0.40
CA GLU A 347 1.87 -21.75 0.30
C GLU A 347 2.51 -20.47 0.84
N ARG A 348 2.63 -19.43 0.00
CA ARG A 348 3.20 -18.13 0.38
C ARG A 348 2.39 -17.41 1.44
N LEU A 349 1.07 -17.38 1.32
CA LEU A 349 0.19 -16.78 2.32
C LEU A 349 0.34 -17.47 3.67
N LYS A 350 0.40 -18.81 3.69
CA LYS A 350 0.65 -19.58 4.91
C LYS A 350 2.05 -19.32 5.48
N ALA A 351 3.06 -19.17 4.63
CA ALA A 351 4.42 -18.83 5.07
C ALA A 351 4.49 -17.44 5.72
N ILE A 352 3.85 -16.44 5.12
CA ILE A 352 3.68 -15.11 5.73
C ILE A 352 2.93 -15.23 7.05
N GLY A 353 1.85 -16.02 7.10
CA GLY A 353 1.07 -16.26 8.32
C GLY A 353 1.90 -16.85 9.47
N ARG A 354 2.78 -17.81 9.18
CA ARG A 354 3.73 -18.36 10.18
C ARG A 354 4.65 -17.29 10.74
N TRP A 355 5.19 -16.42 9.90
CA TRP A 355 6.04 -15.31 10.34
C TRP A 355 5.24 -14.27 11.15
N MET A 356 4.04 -13.88 10.68
CA MET A 356 3.15 -12.94 11.35
C MET A 356 2.69 -13.44 12.73
N LYS A 357 2.51 -14.76 12.90
CA LYS A 357 2.14 -15.34 14.21
C LYS A 357 3.16 -15.00 15.31
N LEU A 358 4.45 -14.96 14.97
CA LEU A 358 5.51 -14.62 15.92
C LEU A 358 5.79 -13.12 15.96
N ASN A 359 5.74 -12.45 14.81
CA ASN A 359 6.28 -11.11 14.65
C ASN A 359 5.22 -10.00 14.50
N SER A 360 3.92 -10.30 14.50
CA SER A 360 2.87 -9.32 14.23
C SER A 360 2.90 -8.05 15.08
N ALA A 361 3.45 -8.10 16.30
CA ALA A 361 3.62 -6.92 17.16
C ALA A 361 4.52 -5.83 16.54
N SER A 362 5.45 -6.21 15.66
CA SER A 362 6.32 -5.30 14.90
C SER A 362 5.69 -4.77 13.62
N ILE A 363 4.50 -5.24 13.26
CA ILE A 363 3.73 -4.76 12.11
C ILE A 363 2.51 -3.96 12.61
N TYR A 364 1.58 -4.60 13.32
CA TYR A 364 0.31 -3.96 13.66
C TYR A 364 0.49 -2.79 14.63
N GLY A 365 -0.15 -1.67 14.29
CA GLY A 365 -0.12 -0.45 15.09
C GLY A 365 1.26 0.22 15.18
N THR A 366 2.23 -0.19 14.36
CA THR A 366 3.52 0.50 14.29
C THR A 366 3.45 1.73 13.39
N THR A 367 4.45 2.59 13.51
CA THR A 367 4.66 3.79 12.71
C THR A 367 6.06 3.76 12.11
N ALA A 368 6.32 4.72 11.21
CA ALA A 368 7.56 4.80 10.45
C ALA A 368 8.81 4.84 11.33
N SER A 369 9.89 4.26 10.80
CA SER A 369 11.23 4.23 11.36
C SER A 369 11.65 5.61 11.89
N PRO A 370 12.29 5.68 13.08
CA PRO A 370 12.93 6.90 13.51
C PRO A 370 14.30 7.10 12.85
N PHE A 371 14.82 6.12 12.10
CA PHE A 371 16.13 6.12 11.46
C PHE A 371 16.05 6.46 9.96
N GLY A 372 17.20 6.85 9.38
CA GLY A 372 17.40 6.81 7.94
C GLY A 372 17.54 5.36 7.42
N PRO A 373 18.07 5.17 6.19
CA PRO A 373 18.41 3.84 5.69
C PRO A 373 19.30 3.06 6.68
N LEU A 374 18.99 1.78 6.87
CA LEU A 374 19.75 0.85 7.70
C LEU A 374 20.28 -0.25 6.79
N GLU A 375 21.59 -0.54 6.87
CA GLU A 375 22.26 -1.49 5.97
C GLU A 375 21.79 -2.93 6.18
N TRP A 376 21.49 -3.31 7.42
CA TRP A 376 21.12 -4.67 7.81
C TRP A 376 19.61 -4.97 7.74
N GLY A 377 18.77 -3.98 7.42
CA GLY A 377 17.33 -4.18 7.39
C GLY A 377 16.48 -2.92 7.60
N ARG A 378 15.48 -3.00 8.48
CA ARG A 378 14.47 -1.94 8.70
C ARG A 378 14.13 -1.75 10.17
N CYS A 379 13.41 -0.67 10.46
CA CYS A 379 12.84 -0.44 11.78
C CYS A 379 11.39 0.05 11.69
N THR A 380 10.52 -0.52 12.52
CA THR A 380 9.21 0.04 12.83
C THR A 380 9.18 0.47 14.29
N LYS A 381 8.25 1.35 14.67
CA LYS A 381 8.18 1.82 16.06
C LYS A 381 6.77 1.97 16.60
N LYS A 382 6.65 1.87 17.92
CA LYS A 382 5.50 2.37 18.70
C LYS A 382 6.00 3.40 19.70
N ALA A 383 5.51 4.63 19.61
CA ALA A 383 5.86 5.69 20.53
C ALA A 383 4.78 5.82 21.63
N TYR A 384 5.23 6.08 22.85
CA TYR A 384 4.39 6.28 24.03
C TYR A 384 4.81 7.59 24.73
N ALA A 385 4.03 8.04 25.70
CA ALA A 385 4.30 9.31 26.39
C ALA A 385 5.66 9.34 27.12
N ARG A 386 6.17 8.19 27.56
CA ARG A 386 7.41 8.05 28.35
C ARG A 386 8.39 7.05 27.73
N GLY A 387 8.44 6.94 26.41
CA GLY A 387 9.36 6.02 25.75
C GLY A 387 8.89 5.55 24.39
N ALA A 388 9.64 4.64 23.79
CA ALA A 388 9.24 3.96 22.58
C ALA A 388 9.67 2.50 22.59
N VAL A 389 8.97 1.70 21.79
CA VAL A 389 9.41 0.36 21.40
C VAL A 389 9.84 0.43 19.95
N LEU A 390 11.09 0.06 19.69
CA LEU A 390 11.67 -0.07 18.36
C LEU A 390 11.74 -1.55 18.01
N TYR A 391 11.20 -1.91 16.85
CA TYR A 391 11.33 -3.24 16.29
C TYR A 391 12.34 -3.14 15.16
N LEU A 392 13.49 -3.76 15.35
CA LEU A 392 14.58 -3.84 14.39
C LEU A 392 14.39 -5.14 13.59
N HIS A 393 14.01 -4.98 12.34
CA HIS A 393 13.83 -6.08 11.39
C HIS A 393 15.18 -6.36 10.73
N VAL A 394 15.86 -7.40 11.17
CA VAL A 394 17.20 -7.76 10.75
C VAL A 394 17.09 -8.76 9.59
N PHE A 395 17.28 -8.22 8.39
CA PHE A 395 17.29 -8.98 7.14
C PHE A 395 18.62 -9.69 6.97
N ASP A 396 19.71 -8.97 7.23
CA ASP A 396 21.07 -9.46 7.07
C ASP A 396 21.70 -9.60 8.45
N TRP A 397 21.67 -10.82 8.97
CA TRP A 397 22.16 -11.13 10.32
C TRP A 397 23.69 -11.03 10.37
N PRO A 398 24.28 -10.15 11.20
CA PRO A 398 25.71 -9.92 11.19
C PRO A 398 26.47 -11.13 11.76
N GLU A 399 27.44 -11.63 10.98
CA GLU A 399 28.24 -12.83 11.34
C GLU A 399 29.07 -12.63 12.61
N ASN A 400 29.52 -11.40 12.88
CA ASN A 400 30.25 -11.05 14.09
C ASN A 400 29.36 -10.96 15.35
N GLY A 401 28.04 -11.20 15.22
CA GLY A 401 27.08 -11.13 16.32
C GLY A 401 26.85 -9.72 16.88
N ARG A 402 27.26 -8.66 16.17
CA ARG A 402 27.15 -7.27 16.63
C ARG A 402 26.25 -6.47 15.67
N LEU A 403 25.02 -6.20 16.11
CA LEU A 403 24.09 -5.34 15.38
C LEU A 403 24.25 -3.88 15.79
N ARG A 404 24.76 -3.05 14.89
CA ARG A 404 24.92 -1.61 15.15
C ARG A 404 23.64 -0.85 14.79
N VAL A 405 23.10 -0.12 15.75
CA VAL A 405 21.92 0.76 15.63
C VAL A 405 22.39 2.22 15.65
N PRO A 406 22.47 2.87 14.48
CA PRO A 406 23.13 4.17 14.37
C PRO A 406 22.31 5.31 14.97
N GLY A 407 22.98 6.20 15.70
CA GLY A 407 22.47 7.48 16.16
C GLY A 407 21.39 7.42 17.25
N LEU A 408 21.08 6.25 17.81
CA LEU A 408 20.12 6.11 18.90
C LEU A 408 20.74 6.59 20.22
N ARG A 409 20.35 7.79 20.67
CA ARG A 409 20.89 8.41 21.90
C ARG A 409 20.10 8.09 23.15
N ASN A 410 18.87 7.60 22.99
CA ASN A 410 18.06 7.15 24.12
C ASN A 410 18.77 6.04 24.91
N GLU A 411 18.52 6.01 26.23
CA GLU A 411 18.87 4.87 27.06
C GLU A 411 18.00 3.67 26.68
N VAL A 412 18.63 2.53 26.39
CA VAL A 412 17.95 1.25 26.15
C VAL A 412 17.71 0.56 27.49
N LYS A 413 16.45 0.40 27.86
CA LYS A 413 16.04 -0.25 29.12
C LYS A 413 15.97 -1.76 28.99
N ASN A 414 15.64 -2.26 27.80
CA ASN A 414 15.53 -3.69 27.53
C ASN A 414 15.76 -3.97 26.03
N ALA A 415 16.39 -5.11 25.73
CA ALA A 415 16.56 -5.63 24.39
C ALA A 415 16.28 -7.13 24.37
N TYR A 416 15.50 -7.63 23.41
CA TYR A 416 15.20 -9.06 23.27
C TYR A 416 14.80 -9.46 21.85
N LEU A 417 14.83 -10.76 21.54
CA LEU A 417 14.28 -11.30 20.29
C LEU A 417 12.77 -11.47 20.41
N LEU A 418 12.01 -10.96 19.43
CA LEU A 418 10.54 -11.01 19.48
C LEU A 418 9.98 -12.44 19.42
N SER A 419 10.69 -13.36 18.75
CA SER A 419 10.24 -14.72 18.49
C SER A 419 10.24 -15.62 19.73
N ASP A 420 11.23 -15.47 20.62
CA ASP A 420 11.44 -16.33 21.79
C ASP A 420 11.67 -15.56 23.11
N PHE A 421 11.60 -14.22 23.08
CA PHE A 421 11.84 -13.33 24.22
C PHE A 421 13.23 -13.45 24.86
N ARG A 422 14.20 -14.00 24.14
CA ARG A 422 15.58 -14.07 24.63
C ARG A 422 16.15 -12.67 24.81
N VAL A 423 16.55 -12.35 26.03
CA VAL A 423 17.18 -11.08 26.40
C VAL A 423 18.55 -10.96 25.71
N LEU A 424 18.83 -9.76 25.21
CA LEU A 424 20.06 -9.40 24.52
C LEU A 424 20.80 -8.33 25.31
N GLN A 425 22.13 -8.40 25.29
CA GLN A 425 22.96 -7.34 25.87
C GLN A 425 23.09 -6.19 24.88
N THR A 426 23.21 -4.98 25.41
CA THR A 426 23.45 -3.76 24.63
C THR A 426 24.60 -2.97 25.22
N GLU A 427 25.45 -2.42 24.36
CA GLU A 427 26.52 -1.51 24.76
C GLU A 427 26.46 -0.20 23.96
N ARG A 428 27.04 0.86 24.52
CA ARG A 428 27.14 2.17 23.88
C ARG A 428 28.43 2.26 23.07
N ASP A 429 28.34 2.77 21.86
CA ASP A 429 29.49 3.12 21.02
C ASP A 429 29.28 4.53 20.42
N GLY A 430 29.81 5.54 21.09
CA GLY A 430 29.57 6.94 20.74
C GLY A 430 28.08 7.32 20.78
N ASP A 431 27.55 7.79 19.64
CA ASP A 431 26.13 8.13 19.45
C ASP A 431 25.26 6.89 19.11
N ASP A 432 25.85 5.71 18.94
CA ASP A 432 25.16 4.50 18.52
C ASP A 432 24.90 3.54 19.68
N VAL A 433 24.09 2.52 19.41
CA VAL A 433 23.89 1.35 20.27
C VAL A 433 24.32 0.09 19.53
N VAL A 434 25.08 -0.79 20.18
CA VAL A 434 25.40 -2.12 19.66
C VAL A 434 24.61 -3.16 20.44
N VAL A 435 23.89 -4.03 19.73
CA VAL A 435 23.15 -5.16 20.30
C VAL A 435 23.93 -6.44 20.03
N HIS A 436 24.17 -7.23 21.08
CA HIS A 436 24.84 -8.53 20.97
C HIS A 436 23.82 -9.60 20.60
N LEU A 437 23.99 -10.18 19.42
CA LEU A 437 23.11 -11.17 18.82
C LEU A 437 23.62 -12.59 19.03
N PRO A 438 22.73 -13.61 19.13
CA PRO A 438 23.17 -14.99 19.05
C PRO A 438 23.78 -15.31 17.68
N GLY A 439 24.63 -16.35 17.63
CA GLY A 439 25.34 -16.74 16.40
C GLY A 439 24.46 -17.25 15.26
N ARG A 440 23.14 -17.43 15.45
CA ARG A 440 22.19 -17.80 14.38
C ARG A 440 20.94 -16.94 14.47
N ALA A 441 20.49 -16.45 13.31
CA ALA A 441 19.23 -15.76 13.16
C ALA A 441 18.05 -16.70 13.51
N PRO A 442 17.08 -16.27 14.33
CA PRO A 442 15.84 -17.01 14.56
C PRO A 442 15.04 -17.30 13.28
N ASP A 443 15.05 -16.35 12.35
CA ASP A 443 14.41 -16.44 11.05
C ASP A 443 15.36 -15.88 9.97
N PRO A 444 15.69 -16.64 8.92
CA PRO A 444 16.66 -16.22 7.90
C PRO A 444 16.12 -15.15 6.93
N ILE A 445 14.81 -14.89 6.90
CA ILE A 445 14.19 -13.86 6.06
C ILE A 445 14.15 -12.52 6.80
N ASP A 446 13.63 -12.54 8.03
CA ASP A 446 13.53 -11.37 8.89
C ASP A 446 13.42 -11.78 10.37
N SER A 447 14.50 -11.53 11.11
CA SER A 447 14.55 -11.69 12.55
C SER A 447 14.32 -10.37 13.27
N VAL A 448 13.38 -10.33 14.21
CA VAL A 448 13.00 -9.08 14.88
C VAL A 448 13.64 -8.96 16.27
N VAL A 449 14.49 -7.96 16.43
CA VAL A 449 15.03 -7.51 17.74
C VAL A 449 14.16 -6.36 18.24
N VAL A 450 13.77 -6.41 19.52
CA VAL A 450 12.96 -5.36 20.16
C VAL A 450 13.84 -4.56 21.10
N LEU A 451 13.80 -3.23 21.01
CA LEU A 451 14.40 -2.32 21.98
C LEU A 451 13.31 -1.49 22.66
N HIS A 452 13.32 -1.47 23.99
CA HIS A 452 12.56 -0.52 24.79
C HIS A 452 13.48 0.64 25.16
N VAL A 453 13.10 1.85 24.76
CA VAL A 453 13.88 3.06 25.02
C VAL A 453 13.11 4.04 25.90
N ASP A 454 13.84 4.72 26.77
CA ASP A 454 13.27 5.70 27.69
C ASP A 454 13.25 7.11 27.10
N GLY A 455 12.25 7.89 27.50
CA GLY A 455 12.04 9.27 27.07
C GLY A 455 11.60 9.46 25.61
N PRO A 456 11.41 10.72 25.18
CA PRO A 456 11.15 11.04 23.77
C PRO A 456 12.27 10.52 22.87
N LEU A 457 11.93 9.98 21.71
CA LEU A 457 12.92 9.45 20.76
C LEU A 457 13.92 10.54 20.34
N ASP A 458 15.19 10.32 20.65
CA ASP A 458 16.35 11.10 20.25
C ASP A 458 17.24 10.24 19.35
N VAL A 459 17.09 10.46 18.05
CA VAL A 459 17.88 9.79 17.01
C VAL A 459 18.60 10.86 16.20
N LYS A 460 19.93 10.82 16.22
CA LYS A 460 20.77 11.69 15.39
C LYS A 460 20.59 11.30 13.92
N ARG A 461 19.83 12.11 13.17
CA ARG A 461 19.58 11.87 11.75
C ARG A 461 20.56 12.63 10.86
N PRO A 462 21.28 11.96 9.95
CA PRO A 462 21.72 12.61 8.72
C PRO A 462 20.48 12.82 7.83
N HIS A 463 20.13 14.07 7.52
CA HIS A 463 19.07 14.37 6.55
C HIS A 463 19.66 14.29 5.14
N PRO A 464 19.26 13.32 4.30
CA PRO A 464 19.92 13.10 3.00
C PRO A 464 19.86 14.32 2.08
N ALA A 465 18.82 15.14 2.22
CA ALA A 465 18.62 16.34 1.43
C ALA A 465 19.29 17.59 2.01
N LEU A 466 19.59 17.67 3.31
CA LEU A 466 20.04 18.92 3.92
C LEU A 466 21.56 18.99 4.00
N ARG A 467 22.16 19.89 3.23
CA ARG A 467 23.61 20.18 3.23
C ARG A 467 23.97 21.31 4.21
N PRO A 468 25.25 21.45 4.60
CA PRO A 468 25.74 22.61 5.33
C PRO A 468 25.32 23.93 4.67
N GLY A 469 24.94 24.92 5.48
CA GLY A 469 24.46 26.22 4.99
C GLY A 469 22.98 26.27 4.60
N GLY A 470 22.21 25.20 4.82
CA GLY A 470 20.76 25.20 4.61
C GLY A 470 20.31 24.84 3.18
N THR A 471 21.25 24.46 2.31
CA THR A 471 20.95 23.99 0.95
C THR A 471 20.22 22.65 1.01
N ILE A 472 19.14 22.53 0.25
CA ILE A 472 18.36 21.30 0.14
C ILE A 472 18.60 20.67 -1.24
N GLU A 473 18.99 19.42 -1.29
CA GLU A 473 19.25 18.66 -2.51
C GLU A 473 18.25 17.51 -2.66
N LEU A 474 17.51 17.54 -3.76
CA LEU A 474 16.43 16.62 -4.10
C LEU A 474 16.90 15.77 -5.27
N THR A 475 17.63 14.69 -4.97
CA THR A 475 18.20 13.79 -5.97
C THR A 475 17.15 12.85 -6.55
N ALA A 476 17.33 12.44 -7.81
CA ALA A 476 16.41 11.57 -8.55
C ALA A 476 16.07 10.27 -7.81
N ASP A 477 17.03 9.74 -7.07
CA ASP A 477 16.90 8.51 -6.31
C ASP A 477 16.03 8.66 -5.05
N LEU A 478 15.66 9.88 -4.68
CA LEU A 478 14.72 10.20 -3.59
C LEU A 478 13.34 10.63 -4.12
N ALA A 479 13.13 10.65 -5.44
CA ALA A 479 11.90 11.10 -6.05
C ALA A 479 10.78 10.04 -5.97
N TYR A 480 9.56 10.49 -5.74
CA TYR A 480 8.33 9.77 -6.09
C TYR A 480 7.99 10.05 -7.55
N ILE A 481 7.77 9.00 -8.31
CA ILE A 481 7.31 9.09 -9.70
C ILE A 481 5.86 8.64 -9.75
N HIS A 482 5.00 9.52 -10.24
CA HIS A 482 3.57 9.30 -10.44
C HIS A 482 3.34 9.07 -11.93
N ASN A 483 3.14 7.83 -12.35
CA ASN A 483 2.91 7.47 -13.75
C ASN A 483 1.42 7.13 -13.96
N ASN A 484 0.92 7.30 -15.18
CA ASN A 484 -0.35 6.69 -15.59
C ASN A 484 -0.14 5.21 -15.91
N GLU A 485 -1.06 4.35 -15.48
CA GLU A 485 -0.92 2.92 -15.69
C GLU A 485 -1.00 2.52 -17.17
N GLY A 486 0.03 1.80 -17.65
CA GLY A 486 0.04 1.14 -18.94
C GLY A 486 0.82 1.84 -20.07
N THR A 487 1.62 2.86 -19.76
CA THR A 487 2.48 3.57 -20.72
C THR A 487 3.98 3.26 -20.54
N PRO A 488 4.84 3.56 -21.52
CA PRO A 488 6.30 3.57 -21.33
C PRO A 488 6.66 4.76 -20.43
N ASP A 489 7.06 4.46 -19.19
CA ASP A 489 7.01 5.40 -18.08
C ASP A 489 8.35 6.06 -17.72
N ALA A 490 8.24 7.22 -17.03
CA ALA A 490 9.31 7.84 -16.27
C ALA A 490 9.84 6.88 -15.21
N ARG A 491 11.16 6.75 -15.11
CA ARG A 491 11.81 5.79 -14.22
C ARG A 491 13.19 6.26 -13.78
N ILE A 492 13.62 5.74 -12.63
CA ILE A 492 14.99 5.95 -12.15
C ILE A 492 15.93 5.08 -13.00
N ARG A 493 16.97 5.69 -13.52
CA ARG A 493 18.07 5.10 -14.30
C ARG A 493 19.38 5.61 -13.73
N GLU A 494 20.47 5.07 -14.25
CA GLU A 494 21.81 5.50 -13.89
C GLU A 494 22.57 5.92 -15.15
N HIS A 495 23.37 6.98 -15.03
CA HIS A 495 24.30 7.44 -16.04
C HIS A 495 25.53 8.03 -15.33
N ASP A 496 26.72 7.51 -15.66
CA ASP A 496 27.99 7.81 -14.98
C ASP A 496 27.98 7.56 -13.47
N GLY A 497 27.33 6.48 -13.01
CA GLY A 497 27.21 6.20 -11.58
C GLY A 497 26.23 7.10 -10.83
N ILE A 498 25.56 8.03 -11.52
CA ILE A 498 24.62 8.98 -10.92
C ILE A 498 23.19 8.63 -11.34
N ALA A 499 22.32 8.49 -10.34
CA ALA A 499 20.90 8.26 -10.57
C ALA A 499 20.25 9.49 -11.25
N HIS A 500 19.39 9.24 -12.23
CA HIS A 500 18.54 10.24 -12.86
C HIS A 500 17.15 9.69 -13.13
N ILE A 501 16.16 10.58 -13.22
CA ILE A 501 14.85 10.26 -13.75
C ILE A 501 14.95 10.38 -15.27
N GLY A 502 14.67 9.31 -16.00
CA GLY A 502 14.73 9.26 -17.46
C GLY A 502 13.58 8.45 -18.04
N TYR A 503 13.55 8.30 -19.37
CA TYR A 503 12.40 7.73 -20.11
C TYR A 503 11.07 8.40 -19.75
N TRP A 504 11.12 9.67 -19.38
CA TRP A 504 9.95 10.43 -18.95
C TRP A 504 9.15 10.91 -20.16
N THR A 505 8.55 9.96 -20.85
CA THR A 505 7.85 10.18 -22.12
C THR A 505 6.36 10.45 -21.97
N ASP A 506 5.74 10.02 -20.87
CA ASP A 506 4.33 10.32 -20.57
C ASP A 506 4.19 11.76 -20.04
N PRO A 507 3.49 12.67 -20.76
CA PRO A 507 3.26 14.04 -20.31
C PRO A 507 2.28 14.15 -19.13
N HIS A 508 1.66 13.04 -18.72
CA HIS A 508 0.84 12.99 -17.51
C HIS A 508 1.61 12.44 -16.31
N ALA A 509 2.78 11.86 -16.52
CA ALA A 509 3.63 11.42 -15.44
C ALA A 509 4.30 12.62 -14.76
N TRP A 510 4.36 12.64 -13.44
CA TRP A 510 4.99 13.73 -12.69
C TRP A 510 5.81 13.22 -11.52
N VAL A 511 6.70 14.07 -10.99
CA VAL A 511 7.63 13.69 -9.94
C VAL A 511 7.52 14.60 -8.73
N GLU A 512 7.76 14.03 -7.56
CA GLU A 512 7.60 14.71 -6.28
C GLU A 512 8.70 14.29 -5.30
N TRP A 513 9.23 15.23 -4.55
CA TRP A 513 10.08 14.96 -3.40
C TRP A 513 9.41 15.45 -2.14
N SER A 514 9.68 14.77 -1.03
CA SER A 514 9.35 15.24 0.31
C SER A 514 10.64 15.50 1.08
N PHE A 515 10.74 16.66 1.73
CA PHE A 515 11.98 17.07 2.39
C PHE A 515 11.71 17.97 3.60
N PRO A 516 12.57 17.94 4.62
CA PRO A 516 12.49 18.88 5.72
C PRO A 516 12.98 20.26 5.28
N VAL A 517 12.22 21.29 5.64
CA VAL A 517 12.64 22.69 5.56
C VAL A 517 13.11 23.10 6.95
N PRO A 518 14.36 23.56 7.11
CA PRO A 518 14.87 23.96 8.43
C PRO A 518 14.42 25.37 8.83
N LYS A 519 14.18 26.25 7.84
CA LYS A 519 13.86 27.66 8.06
C LYS A 519 13.01 28.21 6.91
N ALA A 520 12.06 29.08 7.26
CA ALA A 520 11.29 29.86 6.29
C ALA A 520 12.22 30.75 5.45
N GLY A 521 11.81 31.03 4.21
CA GLY A 521 12.47 32.02 3.36
C GLY A 521 12.44 31.66 1.89
N THR A 522 13.09 32.51 1.10
CA THR A 522 13.22 32.36 -0.34
C THR A 522 14.40 31.46 -0.69
N TYR A 523 14.18 30.50 -1.57
CA TYR A 523 15.19 29.59 -2.09
C TYR A 523 15.27 29.73 -3.61
N GLU A 524 16.47 29.82 -4.14
CA GLU A 524 16.73 29.69 -5.56
C GLU A 524 16.60 28.21 -5.96
N ILE A 525 15.84 27.96 -7.02
CA ILE A 525 15.66 26.62 -7.58
C ILE A 525 16.68 26.43 -8.71
N ARG A 526 17.49 25.40 -8.58
CA ARG A 526 18.35 24.92 -9.66
C ARG A 526 18.02 23.47 -9.97
N ALA A 527 18.27 23.04 -11.20
CA ALA A 527 18.14 21.64 -11.57
C ALA A 527 19.33 21.20 -12.43
N GLU A 528 19.87 20.03 -12.13
CA GLU A 528 20.83 19.35 -12.99
C GLU A 528 20.05 18.41 -13.92
N LEU A 529 19.95 18.79 -15.19
CA LEU A 529 19.11 18.12 -16.18
C LEU A 529 19.77 18.10 -17.57
N SER A 530 19.25 17.24 -18.44
CA SER A 530 19.62 17.19 -19.86
C SER A 530 18.37 17.11 -20.73
N VAL A 531 18.37 17.80 -21.86
CA VAL A 531 17.26 17.83 -22.81
C VAL A 531 17.82 17.71 -24.22
N GLU A 532 17.34 16.74 -24.99
CA GLU A 532 17.76 16.61 -26.39
C GLU A 532 16.99 17.59 -27.29
N GLN A 533 15.67 17.65 -27.12
CA GLN A 533 14.79 18.44 -27.96
C GLN A 533 14.98 19.95 -27.75
N PRO A 534 14.64 20.81 -28.74
CA PRO A 534 14.96 22.24 -28.69
C PRO A 534 14.47 22.94 -27.43
N ARG A 535 13.27 22.58 -26.95
CA ARG A 535 12.64 23.14 -25.76
C ARG A 535 11.78 22.09 -25.07
N SER A 536 11.70 22.17 -23.74
CA SER A 536 10.73 21.45 -22.92
C SER A 536 10.12 22.37 -21.89
N ARG A 537 8.83 22.20 -21.63
CA ARG A 537 8.07 23.01 -20.68
C ARG A 537 7.41 22.14 -19.61
N PHE A 538 7.56 22.57 -18.37
CA PHE A 538 7.03 21.89 -17.19
C PHE A 538 6.76 22.90 -16.09
N ARG A 539 5.96 22.51 -15.09
CA ARG A 539 5.68 23.30 -13.90
C ARG A 539 6.48 22.77 -12.72
N ILE A 540 6.98 23.66 -11.88
CA ILE A 540 7.74 23.33 -10.67
C ILE A 540 7.21 24.07 -9.45
N GLY A 541 7.37 23.51 -8.25
CA GLY A 541 7.08 24.23 -7.00
C GLY A 541 6.38 23.39 -5.95
N LEU A 542 5.74 24.05 -4.99
CA LEU A 542 4.95 23.40 -3.95
C LEU A 542 3.58 22.97 -4.52
N PRO A 543 2.94 21.93 -3.96
CA PRO A 543 1.54 21.61 -4.27
C PRO A 543 0.64 22.87 -4.18
N GLY A 544 -0.11 23.17 -5.25
CA GLY A 544 -0.98 24.35 -5.33
C GLY A 544 -0.29 25.67 -5.69
N LEU A 545 1.05 25.71 -5.75
CA LEU A 545 1.86 26.89 -6.07
C LEU A 545 2.94 26.53 -7.10
N LEU A 546 2.50 26.02 -8.26
CA LEU A 546 3.40 25.62 -9.33
C LEU A 546 3.61 26.78 -10.31
N GLN A 547 4.87 27.04 -10.67
CA GLN A 547 5.27 27.98 -11.71
C GLN A 547 5.74 27.24 -12.95
N GLU A 548 5.36 27.75 -14.13
CA GLU A 548 5.80 27.19 -15.41
C GLU A 548 7.22 27.65 -15.75
N VAL A 549 8.04 26.72 -16.22
CA VAL A 549 9.42 26.97 -16.66
C VAL A 549 9.66 26.31 -18.02
N GLU A 550 10.56 26.91 -18.79
CA GLU A 550 11.02 26.40 -20.08
C GLU A 550 12.52 26.22 -20.05
N VAL A 551 12.99 25.04 -20.48
CA VAL A 551 14.41 24.73 -20.61
C VAL A 551 14.74 24.46 -22.08
N THR A 552 15.92 24.85 -22.51
CA THR A 552 16.42 24.63 -23.87
C THR A 552 17.30 23.39 -23.95
N SER A 553 17.47 22.88 -25.18
CA SER A 553 18.34 21.73 -25.46
C SER A 553 19.74 21.89 -24.84
N THR A 554 20.25 20.79 -24.30
CA THR A 554 21.61 20.63 -23.78
C THR A 554 22.49 19.88 -24.77
N GLY A 555 21.99 19.59 -25.98
CA GLY A 555 22.70 18.88 -27.03
C GLY A 555 22.64 17.34 -26.94
N GLY A 556 21.87 16.79 -26.00
CA GLY A 556 21.63 15.34 -25.89
C GLY A 556 21.31 14.88 -24.47
N TYR A 557 20.75 13.67 -24.35
CA TYR A 557 20.33 13.08 -23.07
C TYR A 557 21.47 12.68 -22.11
N GLY A 558 22.72 12.68 -22.58
CA GLY A 558 23.91 12.49 -21.73
C GLY A 558 24.53 13.82 -21.25
N ASN A 559 24.11 14.96 -21.79
CA ASN A 559 24.73 16.26 -21.54
C ASN A 559 24.00 16.96 -20.39
N TYR A 560 24.33 16.58 -19.15
CA TYR A 560 23.75 17.18 -17.95
C TYR A 560 24.36 18.55 -17.67
N VAL A 561 23.49 19.53 -17.44
CA VAL A 561 23.88 20.90 -17.07
C VAL A 561 23.02 21.39 -15.92
N GLU A 562 23.59 22.24 -15.07
CA GLU A 562 22.83 22.96 -14.05
C GLU A 562 22.12 24.17 -14.67
N LYS A 563 20.82 24.30 -14.43
CA LYS A 563 19.99 25.43 -14.86
C LYS A 563 19.29 26.04 -13.66
N THR A 564 19.33 27.37 -13.52
CA THR A 564 18.47 28.10 -12.59
C THR A 564 17.07 28.17 -13.17
N LEU A 565 16.07 27.74 -12.40
CA LEU A 565 14.68 27.63 -12.82
C LEU A 565 13.77 28.69 -12.18
N GLY A 566 14.29 29.50 -11.25
CA GLY A 566 13.53 30.56 -10.58
C GLY A 566 13.74 30.54 -9.06
N THR A 567 12.76 31.05 -8.32
CA THR A 567 12.78 31.06 -6.86
C THR A 567 11.48 30.47 -6.30
N ILE A 568 11.51 30.07 -5.02
CA ILE A 568 10.35 29.58 -4.28
C ILE A 568 10.39 30.08 -2.84
N GLU A 569 9.23 30.43 -2.31
CA GLU A 569 9.09 30.76 -0.89
C GLU A 569 8.69 29.50 -0.12
N LEU A 570 9.49 29.13 0.89
CA LEU A 570 9.19 28.01 1.77
C LEU A 570 8.63 28.54 3.10
N PRO A 571 7.46 28.05 3.55
CA PRO A 571 6.67 28.70 4.60
C PRO A 571 7.25 28.56 6.03
N GLY A 572 8.23 27.69 6.26
CA GLY A 572 8.84 27.52 7.58
C GLY A 572 9.27 26.10 7.92
N PRO A 573 9.73 25.88 9.16
CA PRO A 573 10.12 24.57 9.66
C PRO A 573 9.02 23.53 9.47
N GLY A 574 9.36 22.40 8.86
CA GLY A 574 8.41 21.32 8.61
C GLY A 574 8.74 20.52 7.36
N THR A 575 8.00 19.44 7.11
CA THR A 575 8.15 18.68 5.86
C THR A 575 7.33 19.31 4.75
N GLN A 576 7.99 19.68 3.65
CA GLN A 576 7.37 20.20 2.44
C GLN A 576 7.49 19.18 1.30
N SER A 577 6.73 19.41 0.22
CA SER A 577 6.87 18.67 -1.03
C SER A 577 7.21 19.60 -2.19
N PHE A 578 8.08 19.16 -3.10
CA PHE A 578 8.41 19.87 -4.33
C PHE A 578 8.04 18.99 -5.51
N ARG A 579 7.36 19.55 -6.51
CA ARG A 579 6.86 18.83 -7.69
C ARG A 579 7.52 19.33 -8.96
N ILE A 580 7.64 18.43 -9.93
CA ILE A 580 7.84 18.77 -11.34
C ILE A 580 6.76 18.05 -12.15
N GLN A 581 5.99 18.81 -12.93
CA GLN A 581 4.88 18.31 -13.74
C GLN A 581 5.03 18.75 -15.19
N PRO A 582 5.02 17.84 -16.18
CA PRO A 582 5.03 18.23 -17.58
C PRO A 582 3.86 19.14 -17.94
N VAL A 583 4.04 20.04 -18.91
CA VAL A 583 2.93 20.77 -19.52
C VAL A 583 2.47 19.99 -20.76
N PRO A 584 1.24 19.43 -20.78
CA PRO A 584 0.74 18.68 -21.93
C PRO A 584 0.81 19.50 -23.22
N GLY A 585 1.23 18.86 -24.32
CA GLY A 585 1.43 19.52 -25.62
C GLY A 585 2.72 20.32 -25.76
N HIS A 586 3.39 20.68 -24.66
CA HIS A 586 4.65 21.43 -24.64
C HIS A 586 5.81 20.68 -23.97
N TRP A 587 5.53 19.48 -23.45
CA TRP A 587 6.52 18.59 -22.86
C TRP A 587 7.39 17.93 -23.92
N GLN A 588 8.70 18.01 -23.71
CA GLN A 588 9.66 17.09 -24.33
C GLN A 588 10.42 16.37 -23.21
N PRO A 589 10.72 15.07 -23.34
CA PRO A 589 11.38 14.32 -22.28
C PRO A 589 12.69 14.99 -21.84
N ILE A 590 12.93 14.99 -20.53
CA ILE A 590 14.19 15.42 -19.93
C ILE A 590 14.77 14.25 -19.14
N ASN A 591 16.09 14.21 -18.98
CA ASN A 591 16.69 13.48 -17.87
C ASN A 591 16.99 14.44 -16.73
N LEU A 592 16.67 14.05 -15.50
CA LEU A 592 16.83 14.90 -14.32
C LEU A 592 17.63 14.16 -13.24
N ARG A 593 18.80 14.68 -12.86
CA ARG A 593 19.62 14.12 -11.78
C ARG A 593 19.19 14.63 -10.40
N ARG A 594 18.94 15.93 -10.28
CA ARG A 594 18.55 16.55 -9.01
C ARG A 594 17.94 17.93 -9.19
N VAL A 595 17.21 18.35 -8.16
CA VAL A 595 16.82 19.75 -7.91
C VAL A 595 17.57 20.23 -6.66
N ILE A 596 18.08 21.46 -6.70
CA ILE A 596 18.78 22.10 -5.59
C ILE A 596 17.98 23.33 -5.19
N LEU A 597 17.58 23.42 -3.92
CA LEU A 597 16.98 24.60 -3.32
C LEU A 597 18.03 25.27 -2.45
N LYS A 598 18.60 26.37 -2.94
CA LYS A 598 19.65 27.10 -2.24
C LYS A 598 19.04 28.33 -1.55
N PRO A 599 19.20 28.51 -0.22
CA PRO A 599 18.74 29.71 0.46
C PRO A 599 19.27 30.97 -0.24
N VAL A 600 18.40 31.92 -0.54
CA VAL A 600 18.82 33.24 -1.01
C VAL A 600 19.25 34.02 0.23
N SER A 601 20.54 34.34 0.32
CA SER A 601 21.05 35.23 1.37
C SER A 601 20.30 36.57 1.29
N ARG A 602 19.73 37.02 2.41
CA ARG A 602 19.33 38.42 2.56
C ARG A 602 20.53 39.26 2.95
#